data_AF-A0A8T4E6X3-F1
#
_entry.id   AF-A0A8T4E6X3-F1
#
_cell.length_a   1.000
_cell.length_b   1.000
_cell.length_c   1.000
_cell.angle_alpha   90.00
_cell.angle_beta   90.00
_cell.angle_gamma   90.00
#
_symmetry.space_group_name_H-M   'P 1'
#
loop_
_entity.id
_entity.type
_entity.pdbx_description
1 polymer ?
#
loop_
_entity_poly.entity_id
_entity_poly.type
_entity_poly.pdbx_seq_one_letter_code
_entity_poly.pdbx_strand_id
1 'polypeptide(L)'
;MEKLYRLLYPVRIVLITSRGEDSSGKKKDNVMTAAWCFPLSGNPPLFGISVVKSRLTYSLIEEGKCFGINLVSPKMREDTLFCGTHTGAQMDKFSEVNLEKVEAEKIDCPMIGDSPVGIECRLVDTFETGDHFLFVGEAVNVVKRAKEKGMYQAGEEWIEV
;
A
#
# COMPACT_ATOMS: atom_id res chain seq x y z
N MET A 1 25.68 4.93 -6.02
CA MET A 1 24.81 5.81 -6.82
C MET A 1 23.81 6.45 -5.88
N GLU A 2 23.73 7.77 -5.84
CA GLU A 2 22.77 8.47 -5.00
C GLU A 2 21.33 8.09 -5.41
N LYS A 3 20.45 7.91 -4.42
CA LYS A 3 19.04 7.58 -4.67
C LYS A 3 18.30 8.83 -5.16
N LEU A 4 18.43 9.16 -6.45
CA LEU A 4 17.93 10.41 -7.06
C LEU A 4 16.45 10.71 -6.76
N TYR A 5 15.63 9.67 -6.64
CA TYR A 5 14.22 9.82 -6.27
C TYR A 5 14.00 10.49 -4.91
N ARG A 6 15.01 10.50 -4.01
CA ARG A 6 14.94 11.18 -2.71
C ARG A 6 14.91 12.71 -2.85
N LEU A 7 15.29 13.26 -4.00
CA LEU A 7 15.16 14.69 -4.30
C LEU A 7 13.71 15.15 -4.37
N LEU A 8 12.75 14.22 -4.52
CA LEU A 8 11.31 14.51 -4.56
C LEU A 8 10.63 14.42 -3.19
N TYR A 9 11.39 14.16 -2.11
CA TYR A 9 10.84 14.14 -0.76
C TYR A 9 10.60 15.57 -0.25
N PRO A 10 9.57 15.83 0.58
CA PRO A 10 8.72 14.84 1.24
C PRO A 10 7.64 14.22 0.33
N VAL A 11 7.35 12.93 0.57
CA VAL A 11 6.28 12.20 -0.12
C VAL A 11 5.30 11.60 0.87
N ARG A 12 4.03 11.45 0.48
CA ARG A 12 3.01 10.81 1.31
C ARG A 12 3.32 9.33 1.44
N ILE A 13 3.29 8.82 2.67
CA ILE A 13 3.45 7.39 2.93
C ILE A 13 2.09 6.75 3.13
N VAL A 14 1.91 5.58 2.51
CA VAL A 14 0.70 4.76 2.62
C VAL A 14 1.06 3.31 2.91
N LEU A 15 0.11 2.58 3.47
CA LEU A 15 0.15 1.13 3.59
C LEU A 15 -0.71 0.50 2.48
N ILE A 16 -0.08 -0.31 1.66
CA ILE A 16 -0.73 -1.07 0.59
C ILE A 16 -1.07 -2.45 1.14
N THR A 17 -2.36 -2.78 1.15
CA THR A 17 -2.84 -4.12 1.46
C THR A 17 -3.12 -4.88 0.18
N SER A 18 -2.85 -6.19 0.22
CA SER A 18 -3.05 -7.09 -0.91
C SER A 18 -3.42 -8.48 -0.40
N ARG A 19 -4.28 -9.18 -1.13
CA ARG A 19 -4.66 -10.57 -0.89
C ARG A 19 -4.54 -11.35 -2.18
N GLY A 20 -4.05 -12.57 -2.08
CA GLY A 20 -3.98 -13.49 -3.21
C GLY A 20 -3.25 -14.77 -2.85
N GLU A 21 -2.93 -15.59 -3.85
CA GLU A 21 -2.07 -16.75 -3.69
C GLU A 21 -0.59 -16.39 -3.86
N ASP A 22 0.24 -16.86 -2.93
CA ASP A 22 1.70 -16.75 -3.09
C ASP A 22 2.24 -17.80 -4.09
N SER A 23 3.55 -17.78 -4.35
CA SER A 23 4.18 -18.70 -5.30
C SER A 23 4.07 -20.19 -4.93
N SER A 24 3.62 -20.51 -3.71
CA SER A 24 3.35 -21.88 -3.27
C SER A 24 1.87 -22.28 -3.40
N GLY A 25 1.00 -21.40 -3.91
CA GLY A 25 -0.44 -21.60 -3.99
C GLY A 25 -1.16 -21.37 -2.66
N LYS A 26 -0.51 -20.75 -1.66
CA LYS A 26 -1.13 -20.48 -0.37
C LYS A 26 -1.78 -19.10 -0.38
N LYS A 27 -3.07 -19.02 -0.07
CA LYS A 27 -3.76 -17.74 0.15
C LYS A 27 -3.08 -16.96 1.28
N LYS A 28 -2.71 -15.72 1.01
CA LYS A 28 -2.05 -14.81 1.94
C LYS A 28 -2.62 -13.40 1.84
N ASP A 29 -2.65 -12.77 3.00
CA ASP A 29 -2.81 -11.34 3.15
C ASP A 29 -1.45 -10.72 3.44
N ASN A 30 -1.19 -9.55 2.88
CA ASN A 30 0.03 -8.82 3.15
C ASN A 30 -0.25 -7.32 3.21
N VAL A 31 0.63 -6.62 3.92
CA VAL A 31 0.69 -5.16 3.98
C VAL A 31 2.09 -4.70 3.61
N MET A 32 2.25 -3.62 2.87
CA MET A 32 3.54 -3.06 2.48
C MET A 32 3.52 -1.54 2.58
N THR A 33 4.59 -0.95 3.07
CA THR A 33 4.76 0.50 3.04
C THR A 33 5.18 0.96 1.65
N ALA A 34 4.44 1.90 1.08
CA ALA A 34 4.76 2.52 -0.19
C ALA A 34 4.90 4.04 -0.04
N ALA A 35 6.01 4.56 -0.52
CA ALA A 35 6.24 5.99 -0.69
C ALA A 35 5.83 6.49 -2.09
N TRP A 36 5.82 5.58 -3.07
CA TRP A 36 5.49 5.89 -4.47
C TRP A 36 4.05 5.48 -4.74
N CYS A 37 3.14 6.33 -4.28
CA CYS A 37 1.70 6.26 -4.50
C CYS A 37 1.21 7.63 -4.97
N PHE A 38 0.53 7.70 -6.11
CA PHE A 38 0.13 8.97 -6.72
C PHE A 38 -1.16 8.86 -7.53
N PRO A 39 -1.96 9.93 -7.64
CA PRO A 39 -3.08 9.98 -8.56
C PRO A 39 -2.60 9.96 -10.01
N LEU A 40 -3.31 9.24 -10.87
CA LEU A 40 -3.03 9.10 -12.31
C LEU A 40 -4.12 9.72 -13.19
N SER A 41 -5.37 9.70 -12.73
CA SER A 41 -6.52 10.26 -13.45
C SER A 41 -7.62 10.69 -12.48
N GLY A 42 -8.39 11.71 -12.86
CA GLY A 42 -9.56 12.16 -12.12
C GLY A 42 -10.87 11.48 -12.53
N ASN A 43 -11.00 11.05 -13.80
CA ASN A 43 -12.16 10.33 -14.30
C ASN A 43 -11.76 9.38 -15.47
N PRO A 44 -11.76 8.04 -15.28
CA PRO A 44 -12.03 7.36 -14.00
C PRO A 44 -10.98 7.71 -12.94
N PRO A 45 -11.30 7.60 -11.64
CA PRO A 45 -10.37 7.93 -10.55
C PRO A 45 -9.29 6.85 -10.44
N LEU A 46 -8.13 7.09 -11.03
CA LEU A 46 -7.02 6.13 -11.07
C LEU A 46 -5.90 6.53 -10.11
N PHE A 47 -5.33 5.55 -9.42
CA PHE A 47 -4.15 5.67 -8.59
C PHE A 47 -3.06 4.71 -9.06
N GLY A 48 -1.81 5.18 -9.02
CA GLY A 48 -0.62 4.40 -9.31
C GLY A 48 0.12 4.05 -8.03
N ILE A 49 0.55 2.79 -7.90
CA ILE A 49 1.54 2.37 -6.90
C ILE A 49 2.71 1.70 -7.59
N SER A 50 3.92 2.03 -7.17
CA SER A 50 5.13 1.43 -7.73
C SER A 50 5.68 0.36 -6.80
N VAL A 51 5.84 -0.86 -7.31
CA VAL A 51 6.19 -2.05 -6.52
C VAL A 51 7.32 -2.81 -7.20
N VAL A 52 8.39 -3.10 -6.46
CA VAL A 52 9.47 -3.98 -6.94
C VAL A 52 8.95 -5.41 -7.09
N LYS A 53 9.30 -6.08 -8.19
CA LYS A 53 8.86 -7.45 -8.51
C LYS A 53 9.15 -8.50 -7.42
N SER A 54 10.20 -8.28 -6.62
CA SER A 54 10.58 -9.18 -5.52
C SER A 54 9.70 -9.06 -4.26
N ARG A 55 8.84 -8.05 -4.17
CA ARG A 55 7.93 -7.89 -3.02
C ARG A 55 6.77 -8.88 -3.15
N LEU A 56 6.42 -9.55 -2.05
CA LEU A 56 5.23 -10.42 -2.00
C LEU A 56 3.97 -9.71 -2.51
N THR A 57 3.81 -8.42 -2.20
CA THR A 57 2.70 -7.60 -2.70
C THR A 57 2.56 -7.62 -4.22
N TYR A 58 3.67 -7.72 -4.99
CA TYR A 58 3.60 -7.84 -6.45
C TYR A 58 2.76 -9.05 -6.87
N SER A 59 3.10 -10.25 -6.37
CA SER A 59 2.41 -11.48 -6.78
C SER A 59 0.97 -11.51 -6.30
N LEU A 60 0.72 -11.01 -5.09
CA LEU A 60 -0.64 -10.97 -4.53
C LEU A 60 -1.55 -10.02 -5.31
N ILE A 61 -1.07 -8.85 -5.77
CA ILE A 61 -1.89 -7.95 -6.58
C ILE A 61 -2.10 -8.51 -7.99
N GLU A 62 -1.07 -9.11 -8.59
CA GLU A 62 -1.19 -9.75 -9.89
C GLU A 62 -2.21 -10.90 -9.89
N GLU A 63 -2.30 -11.67 -8.79
CA GLU A 63 -3.28 -12.75 -8.67
C GLU A 63 -4.66 -12.23 -8.24
N GLY A 64 -4.74 -11.48 -7.14
CA GLY A 64 -6.00 -11.01 -6.55
C GLY A 64 -6.68 -9.85 -7.30
N LYS A 65 -6.00 -9.25 -8.28
CA LYS A 65 -6.51 -8.16 -9.15
C LYS A 65 -7.09 -6.95 -8.40
N CYS A 66 -6.65 -6.72 -7.17
CA CYS A 66 -7.04 -5.58 -6.36
C CYS A 66 -6.01 -5.27 -5.28
N PHE A 67 -6.10 -4.07 -4.72
CA PHE A 67 -5.29 -3.65 -3.58
C PHE A 67 -6.00 -2.54 -2.79
N GLY A 68 -5.70 -2.46 -1.49
CA GLY A 68 -6.13 -1.36 -0.64
C GLY A 68 -5.02 -0.33 -0.46
N ILE A 69 -5.35 0.96 -0.60
CA ILE A 69 -4.46 2.06 -0.21
C ILE A 69 -4.96 2.59 1.14
N ASN A 70 -4.13 2.50 2.17
CA ASN A 70 -4.48 2.92 3.53
C ASN A 70 -3.58 4.09 3.92
N LEU A 71 -4.19 5.22 4.25
CA LEU A 71 -3.44 6.37 4.76
C LEU A 71 -2.86 6.04 6.14
N VAL A 72 -1.70 6.60 6.41
CA VAL A 72 -0.97 6.43 7.67
C VAL A 72 -1.22 7.66 8.53
N SER A 73 -1.62 7.46 9.78
CA SER A 73 -1.67 8.49 10.80
C SER A 73 -0.42 8.47 11.69
N PRO A 74 -0.17 9.50 12.51
CA PRO A 74 1.03 9.55 13.36
C PRO A 74 1.20 8.33 14.28
N LYS A 75 0.09 7.77 14.75
CA LYS A 75 0.08 6.61 15.66
C LYS A 75 0.59 5.33 14.99
N MET A 76 0.44 5.23 13.67
CA MET A 76 0.80 4.06 12.87
C MET A 76 2.26 4.12 12.37
N ARG A 77 3.06 5.10 12.82
CA ARG A 77 4.41 5.35 12.29
C ARG A 77 5.33 4.13 12.45
N GLU A 78 5.35 3.51 13.62
CA GLU A 78 6.23 2.37 13.90
C GLU A 78 5.82 1.14 13.10
N ASP A 79 4.52 0.85 13.04
CA ASP A 79 3.94 -0.22 12.22
C ASP A 79 4.26 -0.02 10.73
N THR A 80 4.18 1.24 10.29
CA THR A 80 4.51 1.62 8.91
C THR A 80 5.99 1.43 8.61
N LEU A 81 6.89 1.74 9.55
CA LEU A 81 8.31 1.46 9.35
C LEU A 81 8.57 -0.06 9.26
N PHE A 82 7.96 -0.84 10.17
CA PHE A 82 8.08 -2.29 10.20
C PHE A 82 7.59 -2.92 8.89
N CYS A 83 6.43 -2.49 8.40
CA CYS A 83 5.83 -2.99 7.17
C CYS A 83 6.67 -2.70 5.92
N GLY A 84 7.55 -1.69 5.94
CA GLY A 84 8.47 -1.35 4.85
C GLY A 84 9.80 -2.11 4.90
N THR A 85 10.23 -2.55 6.08
CA THR A 85 11.55 -3.18 6.30
C THR A 85 11.48 -4.71 6.39
N HIS A 86 10.30 -5.29 6.67
CA HIS A 86 10.10 -6.74 6.79
C HIS A 86 9.30 -7.33 5.62
N THR A 87 9.58 -8.60 5.30
CA THR A 87 8.92 -9.32 4.21
C THR A 87 7.76 -10.18 4.70
N GLY A 88 6.56 -9.99 4.13
CA GLY A 88 5.40 -10.85 4.40
C GLY A 88 5.53 -12.27 3.82
N ALA A 89 6.59 -12.54 3.04
CA ALA A 89 6.84 -13.90 2.56
C ALA A 89 7.10 -14.87 3.72
N GLN A 90 7.70 -14.38 4.80
CA GLN A 90 8.15 -15.18 5.94
C GLN A 90 7.28 -15.05 7.20
N MET A 91 6.36 -14.09 7.24
CA MET A 91 5.55 -13.76 8.43
C MET A 91 4.22 -13.10 8.06
N ASP A 92 3.23 -13.19 8.95
CA ASP A 92 2.01 -12.38 8.87
C ASP A 92 2.26 -11.01 9.53
N LYS A 93 2.58 -10.01 8.71
CA LYS A 93 2.89 -8.67 9.22
C LYS A 93 1.73 -8.01 9.95
N PHE A 94 0.47 -8.37 9.67
CA PHE A 94 -0.65 -7.82 10.43
C PHE A 94 -0.58 -8.26 11.89
N SER A 95 -0.25 -9.53 12.13
CA SER A 95 -0.11 -10.08 13.48
C SER A 95 1.12 -9.53 14.21
N GLU A 96 2.25 -9.36 13.52
CA GLU A 96 3.50 -8.87 14.15
C GLU A 96 3.35 -7.45 14.71
N VAL A 97 2.58 -6.58 14.04
CA VAL A 97 2.36 -5.19 14.47
C VAL A 97 0.95 -4.91 14.97
N ASN A 98 0.15 -5.96 15.22
CA ASN A 98 -1.23 -5.85 15.71
C ASN A 98 -2.13 -4.91 14.89
N LEU A 99 -1.93 -4.84 13.57
CA LEU A 99 -2.78 -4.04 12.69
C LEU A 99 -4.14 -4.74 12.52
N GLU A 100 -5.22 -4.04 12.87
CA GLU A 100 -6.58 -4.55 12.70
C GLU A 100 -6.88 -4.79 11.21
N LYS A 101 -7.10 -6.06 10.84
CA LYS A 101 -7.61 -6.45 9.51
C LYS A 101 -9.12 -6.30 9.47
N VAL A 102 -9.61 -5.51 8.52
CA VAL A 102 -11.04 -5.40 8.21
C VAL A 102 -11.29 -5.77 6.76
N GLU A 103 -12.37 -6.49 6.46
CA GLU A 103 -12.70 -6.83 5.07
C GLU A 103 -13.16 -5.59 4.30
N ALA A 104 -12.73 -5.46 3.04
CA ALA A 104 -13.16 -4.40 2.15
C ALA A 104 -14.60 -4.58 1.68
N GLU A 105 -15.24 -3.50 1.23
CA GLU A 105 -16.64 -3.53 0.79
C GLU A 105 -16.82 -3.91 -0.69
N LYS A 106 -15.83 -3.62 -1.55
CA LYS A 106 -15.92 -3.71 -3.02
C LYS A 106 -14.80 -4.52 -3.68
N ILE A 107 -13.80 -4.99 -2.93
CA ILE A 107 -12.66 -5.80 -3.39
C ILE A 107 -12.39 -7.00 -2.45
N ASP A 108 -11.80 -8.10 -2.94
CA ASP A 108 -11.35 -9.23 -2.07
C ASP A 108 -9.94 -8.96 -1.56
N CYS A 109 -9.81 -7.97 -0.68
CA CYS A 109 -8.55 -7.62 -0.03
C CYS A 109 -8.85 -7.02 1.35
N PRO A 110 -8.03 -7.31 2.39
CA PRO A 110 -8.21 -6.64 3.67
C PRO A 110 -7.84 -5.15 3.56
N MET A 111 -8.41 -4.36 4.45
CA MET A 111 -8.05 -2.97 4.75
C MET A 111 -7.55 -2.88 6.20
N ILE A 112 -7.03 -1.72 6.60
CA ILE A 112 -6.57 -1.48 7.97
C ILE A 112 -7.64 -0.69 8.74
N GLY A 113 -8.14 -1.25 9.84
CA GLY A 113 -9.19 -0.65 10.68
C GLY A 113 -8.81 0.71 11.25
N ASP A 114 -7.59 0.83 11.75
CA ASP A 114 -7.03 2.07 12.32
C ASP A 114 -6.69 3.14 11.27
N SER A 115 -6.76 2.83 9.98
CA SER A 115 -6.42 3.80 8.93
C SER A 115 -7.49 4.88 8.83
N PRO A 116 -7.12 6.18 8.85
CA PRO A 116 -8.08 7.28 8.73
C PRO A 116 -8.83 7.28 7.40
N VAL A 117 -8.20 6.80 6.33
CA VAL A 117 -8.79 6.68 5.00
C VAL A 117 -8.29 5.40 4.32
N GLY A 118 -9.22 4.56 3.90
CA GLY A 118 -8.97 3.43 3.01
C GLY A 118 -9.54 3.71 1.62
N ILE A 119 -8.77 3.44 0.57
CA ILE A 119 -9.20 3.51 -0.83
C ILE A 119 -9.10 2.10 -1.39
N GLU A 120 -10.22 1.57 -1.86
CA GLU A 120 -10.29 0.24 -2.44
C GLU A 120 -10.08 0.34 -3.95
N CYS A 121 -9.03 -0.31 -4.45
CA CYS A 121 -8.63 -0.23 -5.84
C CYS A 121 -8.79 -1.58 -6.55
N ARG A 122 -9.47 -1.58 -7.70
CA ARG A 122 -9.43 -2.71 -8.65
C ARG A 122 -8.30 -2.49 -9.64
N LEU A 123 -7.52 -3.53 -9.91
CA LEU A 123 -6.42 -3.45 -10.85
C LEU A 123 -6.97 -3.25 -12.27
N VAL A 124 -6.48 -2.22 -12.95
CA VAL A 124 -6.80 -1.90 -14.35
C VAL A 124 -5.67 -2.36 -15.25
N ASP A 125 -4.42 -2.06 -14.89
CA ASP A 125 -3.26 -2.37 -15.69
C ASP A 125 -1.98 -2.45 -14.84
N THR A 126 -0.94 -3.09 -15.37
CA THR A 126 0.38 -3.21 -14.76
C THR A 126 1.46 -2.95 -15.80
N PHE A 127 2.33 -1.96 -15.55
CA PHE A 127 3.42 -1.59 -16.46
C PHE A 127 4.78 -1.88 -15.86
N GLU A 128 5.68 -2.53 -16.61
CA GLU A 128 7.09 -2.65 -16.25
C GLU A 128 7.79 -1.30 -16.44
N THR A 129 8.46 -0.79 -15.40
CA THR A 129 9.13 0.52 -15.39
C THR A 129 10.62 0.41 -15.07
N GLY A 130 11.20 -0.77 -15.29
CA GLY A 130 12.57 -1.12 -14.89
C GLY A 130 12.55 -2.12 -13.73
N ASP A 131 13.17 -1.78 -12.60
CA ASP A 131 13.18 -2.64 -11.41
C ASP A 131 11.85 -2.64 -10.63
N HIS A 132 10.99 -1.64 -10.89
CA HIS A 132 9.63 -1.56 -10.36
C HIS A 132 8.58 -1.76 -11.46
N PHE A 133 7.39 -2.16 -11.03
CA PHE A 133 6.18 -2.19 -11.82
C PHE A 133 5.19 -1.15 -11.29
N LEU A 134 4.58 -0.41 -12.20
CA LEU A 134 3.49 0.51 -11.90
C LEU A 134 2.17 -0.25 -12.00
N PHE A 135 1.53 -0.49 -10.87
CA PHE A 135 0.17 -0.99 -10.80
C PHE A 135 -0.81 0.20 -10.87
N VAL A 136 -1.73 0.15 -11.82
CA VAL A 136 -2.78 1.16 -12.02
C VAL A 136 -4.08 0.61 -11.47
N GLY A 137 -4.60 1.22 -10.41
CA GLY A 137 -5.86 0.83 -9.78
C GLY A 137 -6.95 1.88 -9.96
N GLU A 138 -8.17 1.45 -10.31
CA GLU A 138 -9.36 2.28 -10.26
C GLU A 138 -9.94 2.28 -8.85
N ALA A 139 -10.10 3.46 -8.25
CA ALA A 139 -10.74 3.61 -6.95
C ALA A 139 -12.24 3.35 -7.06
N VAL A 140 -12.69 2.23 -6.51
CA VAL A 140 -14.09 1.78 -6.54
C VAL A 140 -14.83 2.05 -5.23
N ASN A 141 -14.10 2.32 -4.15
CA ASN A 141 -14.65 2.74 -2.86
C ASN A 141 -13.67 3.63 -2.09
N VAL A 142 -14.20 4.47 -1.20
CA VAL A 142 -13.40 5.23 -0.23
C VAL A 142 -14.09 5.20 1.13
N VAL A 143 -13.42 4.65 2.12
CA VAL A 143 -13.89 4.63 3.51
C VAL A 143 -13.11 5.66 4.32
N LYS A 144 -13.81 6.62 4.92
CA LYS A 144 -13.22 7.65 5.80
C LYS A 144 -13.66 7.40 7.24
N ARG A 145 -12.70 7.14 8.12
CA ARG A 145 -12.97 6.77 9.53
C ARG A 145 -12.71 7.90 10.52
N ALA A 146 -11.70 8.73 10.26
CA ALA A 146 -11.34 9.83 11.15
C ALA A 146 -10.87 11.07 10.38
N LYS A 147 -10.90 12.23 11.04
CA LYS A 147 -10.24 13.46 10.57
C LYS A 147 -8.78 13.51 11.03
N GLU A 148 -8.06 12.40 10.96
CA GLU A 148 -6.62 12.41 11.28
C GLU A 148 -5.81 12.90 10.08
N LYS A 149 -4.72 13.59 10.38
CA LYS A 149 -3.76 14.10 9.41
C LYS A 149 -3.01 12.96 8.73
N GLY A 150 -2.66 13.17 7.46
CA GLY A 150 -1.84 12.21 6.73
C GLY A 150 -0.37 12.41 7.05
N MET A 151 0.41 11.34 6.94
CA MET A 151 1.86 11.38 7.14
C MET A 151 2.64 11.50 5.83
N TYR A 152 3.66 12.35 5.82
CA TYR A 152 4.68 12.43 4.78
C TYR A 152 6.03 12.05 5.38
N GLN A 153 6.92 11.48 4.57
CA GLN A 153 8.29 11.17 4.96
C GLN A 153 9.27 12.09 4.22
N ALA A 154 10.25 12.62 4.94
CA ALA A 154 11.38 13.41 4.43
C ALA A 154 12.70 12.75 4.90
N GLY A 155 13.24 11.82 4.11
CA GLY A 155 14.38 11.00 4.56
C GLY A 155 13.98 10.09 5.73
N GLU A 156 14.56 10.33 6.91
CA GLU A 156 14.21 9.62 8.16
C GLU A 156 13.15 10.37 8.99
N GLU A 157 12.86 11.62 8.64
CA GLU A 157 11.88 12.47 9.32
C GLU A 157 10.46 12.20 8.82
N TRP A 158 9.49 12.49 9.70
CA TRP A 158 8.07 12.32 9.44
C TRP A 158 7.34 13.64 9.70
N ILE A 159 6.51 14.05 8.73
CA ILE A 159 5.78 15.33 8.73
C ILE A 159 4.28 15.04 8.74
N GLU A 160 3.57 15.61 9.70
CA GLU A 160 2.10 15.55 9.78
C GLU A 160 1.48 16.68 8.96
N VAL A 161 0.45 16.38 8.15
CA VAL A 161 -0.25 17.38 7.32
C VAL A 161 -1.76 17.22 7.42
#